data_AF-A0A4Y4K8C2-F1
#
_entry.id   AF-A0A4Y4K8C2-F1
#
_cell.length_a   1.000
_cell.length_b   1.000
_cell.length_c   1.000
_cell.angle_alpha   90.00
_cell.angle_beta   90.00
_cell.angle_gamma   90.00
#
_symmetry.space_group_name_H-M   'P 1'
#
loop_
_entity.id
_entity.type
_entity.pdbx_description
1 polymer ?
#
loop_
_entity_poly.entity_id
_entity_poly.type
_entity_poly.pdbx_seq_one_letter_code
_entity_poly.pdbx_strand_id
1 'polypeptide(L)' 'MEDPPEETEPPHPSPHSLRELHSVSLMISLASSHVERKQILHSFGMTIEEFDELFGHSDGFADPDSD' A
#
# COMPACT_ATOMS: atom_id res chain seq x y z
N MET A 1 -3.75 -36.76 -11.16
CA MET A 1 -4.59 -35.56 -11.32
C MET A 1 -3.97 -34.56 -10.37
N GLU A 2 -3.12 -33.68 -10.89
CA GLU A 2 -2.57 -32.57 -10.11
C GLU A 2 -3.67 -31.51 -10.01
N ASP A 3 -3.99 -31.12 -8.78
CA ASP A 3 -4.94 -30.04 -8.50
C ASP A 3 -4.41 -28.74 -9.14
N PRO A 4 -5.24 -27.92 -9.78
CA PRO A 4 -4.79 -26.62 -10.30
C PRO A 4 -4.26 -25.77 -9.14
N PRO A 5 -3.27 -24.89 -9.38
CA PRO A 5 -2.73 -24.05 -8.32
C PRO A 5 -3.88 -23.26 -7.70
N GLU A 6 -4.02 -23.39 -6.38
CA GLU A 6 -4.92 -22.58 -5.57
C GLU A 6 -4.71 -21.12 -6.00
N GLU A 7 -5.73 -20.54 -6.63
CA GLU A 7 -5.75 -19.12 -6.99
C GLU A 7 -5.61 -18.36 -5.67
N THR A 8 -4.36 -18.06 -5.32
CA THR A 8 -3.98 -17.20 -4.21
C THR A 8 -4.76 -15.92 -4.44
N GLU A 9 -5.78 -15.68 -3.62
CA GLU A 9 -6.65 -14.50 -3.75
C GLU A 9 -5.75 -13.29 -4.01
N PRO A 10 -5.95 -12.54 -5.11
CA PRO A 10 -5.13 -11.36 -5.35
C PRO A 10 -5.25 -10.48 -4.10
N PRO A 11 -4.12 -9.99 -3.55
CA PRO A 11 -4.15 -9.17 -2.34
C PRO A 11 -5.20 -8.10 -2.58
N HIS A 12 -6.18 -8.04 -1.67
CA HIS A 12 -7.39 -7.23 -1.75
C HIS A 12 -7.25 -6.03 -2.69
N PRO A 13 -8.13 -5.84 -3.69
CA PRO A 13 -8.01 -4.69 -4.57
C PRO A 13 -8.11 -3.44 -3.71
N SER A 14 -6.96 -2.79 -3.48
CA SER A 14 -6.94 -1.47 -2.89
C SER A 14 -7.82 -0.60 -3.79
N PRO A 15 -8.71 0.24 -3.22
CA PRO A 15 -9.61 1.07 -4.01
C PRO A 15 -8.85 2.08 -4.89
N HIS A 16 -7.54 2.21 -4.67
CA HIS A 16 -6.63 3.08 -5.40
C HIS A 16 -5.82 2.31 -6.42
N SER A 17 -5.72 2.85 -7.64
CA SER A 17 -4.79 2.33 -8.64
C SER A 17 -3.34 2.47 -8.16
N LEU A 18 -2.46 1.54 -8.54
CA LEU A 18 -1.01 1.64 -8.28
C LEU A 18 -0.41 2.98 -8.76
N ARG A 19 -0.97 3.54 -9.84
CA ARG A 19 -0.60 4.87 -10.33
C ARG A 19 -0.91 5.97 -9.32
N GLU A 20 -2.09 5.91 -8.70
CA GLU A 20 -2.52 6.89 -7.71
C GLU A 20 -1.66 6.78 -6.46
N LEU A 21 -1.41 5.56 -5.98
CA LEU A 21 -0.53 5.29 -4.85
C LEU A 21 0.89 5.83 -5.10
N HIS A 22 1.47 5.56 -6.27
CA HIS A 22 2.79 6.10 -6.64
C HIS A 22 2.79 7.64 -6.67
N SER A 23 1.71 8.26 -7.19
CA SER A 23 1.56 9.71 -7.20
C SER A 23 1.54 10.29 -5.78
N VAL A 24 0.76 9.68 -4.87
CA VAL A 24 0.68 10.09 -3.47
C VAL A 24 2.04 9.96 -2.79
N SER A 25 2.74 8.83 -2.97
CA SER A 25 4.08 8.61 -2.41
C SER A 25 5.09 9.67 -2.85
N LEU A 26 5.08 10.05 -4.14
CA LEU A 26 5.92 11.14 -4.65
C LEU A 26 5.56 12.49 -4.01
N MET A 27 4.28 12.83 -3.91
CA MET A 27 3.86 14.10 -3.30
C MET A 27 4.21 14.16 -1.82
N ILE A 28 4.08 13.04 -1.09
CA ILE A 28 4.49 12.92 0.32
C ILE A 28 6.01 13.07 0.46
N SER A 29 6.79 12.54 -0.48
CA SER A 29 8.26 12.67 -0.50
C SER A 29 8.72 14.10 -0.79
N LEU A 30 7.93 14.86 -1.56
CA LEU A 30 8.17 16.28 -1.85
C LEU A 30 7.71 17.20 -0.72
N ALA A 31 6.85 16.72 0.17
CA ALA A 31 6.26 17.54 1.21
C ALA A 31 7.28 17.86 2.32
N SER A 32 7.42 19.15 2.62
CA SER A 32 8.42 19.64 3.57
C SER A 32 7.92 19.66 5.02
N SER A 33 6.60 19.58 5.23
CA SER A 33 5.98 19.64 6.56
C SER A 33 5.03 18.49 6.83
N HIS A 34 4.84 18.18 8.11
CA HIS A 34 3.87 17.15 8.54
C HIS A 34 2.43 17.53 8.22
N VAL A 35 2.11 18.84 8.28
CA VAL A 35 0.77 19.35 7.97
C VAL A 35 0.47 19.20 6.48
N GLU A 36 1.44 19.50 5.62
CA GLU A 36 1.32 19.32 4.17
C GLU A 36 1.11 17.86 3.79
N ARG A 37 1.85 16.93 4.41
CA ARG A 37 1.62 15.49 4.25
C ARG A 37 0.20 15.06 4.62
N LYS A 38 -0.32 15.54 5.76
CA LYS A 38 -1.72 15.29 6.16
C LYS A 38 -2.72 15.83 5.14
N GLN A 39 -2.50 17.03 4.62
CA GLN A 39 -3.40 17.64 3.64
C GLN A 39 -3.38 16.90 2.30
N ILE A 40 -2.22 16.44 1.86
CA ILE A 40 -2.08 15.60 0.67
C ILE A 40 -2.89 14.32 0.87
N LEU A 41 -2.63 13.55 1.94
CA LEU A 41 -3.37 12.31 2.20
C LEU A 41 -4.89 12.53 2.30
N HIS A 42 -5.31 13.57 3.04
CA HIS A 42 -6.72 13.93 3.15
C HIS A 42 -7.36 14.28 1.79
N SER A 43 -6.61 14.89 0.86
CA SER A 43 -7.10 15.18 -0.50
C SER A 43 -7.34 13.92 -1.33
N PHE A 44 -6.62 12.83 -1.01
CA PHE A 44 -6.81 11.51 -1.61
C PHE A 44 -7.80 10.63 -0.84
N GLY A 45 -8.41 11.16 0.23
CA GLY A 45 -9.32 10.41 1.09
C GLY A 45 -8.61 9.34 1.94
N MET A 46 -7.31 9.49 2.15
CA MET A 46 -6.46 8.53 2.85
C MET A 46 -6.00 9.09 4.20
N THR A 47 -5.87 8.20 5.18
CA THR A 47 -5.27 8.53 6.48
C THR A 47 -3.76 8.25 6.50
N ILE A 48 -3.04 8.77 7.50
CA ILE A 48 -1.62 8.43 7.68
C ILE A 48 -1.46 6.93 7.97
N GLU A 49 -2.39 6.35 8.72
CA GLU A 49 -2.36 4.93 9.08
C GLU A 49 -2.52 4.05 7.84
N GLU A 50 -3.48 4.36 6.95
CA GLU A 50 -3.61 3.65 5.67
C GLU A 50 -2.40 3.83 4.76
N PHE A 51 -1.80 5.03 4.73
CA PHE A 51 -0.57 5.24 3.99
C PHE A 51 0.60 4.42 4.56
N ASP A 52 0.73 4.35 5.88
CA ASP A 52 1.75 3.55 6.55
C ASP A 52 1.50 2.05 6.38
N GLU A 53 0.25 1.59 6.32
CA GLU A 53 -0.08 0.21 5.99
C GLU A 53 0.32 -0.13 4.54
N LEU A 54 0.05 0.78 3.59
CA LEU A 54 0.34 0.57 2.18
C LEU A 54 1.83 0.67 1.82
N PHE A 55 2.59 1.53 2.49
CA PHE A 55 3.99 1.81 2.17
C PHE A 55 5.00 1.39 3.26
N GLY A 56 4.54 1.20 4.49
CA GLY A 56 5.31 0.75 5.64
C GLY A 56 5.39 -0.78 5.77
N HIS A 57 4.55 -1.55 5.06
CA HIS A 57 4.67 -3.01 4.94
C HIS A 57 5.82 -3.46 4.00
N SER A 58 7.01 -2.91 4.22
CA SER A 58 8.25 -3.51 3.69
C SER A 58 8.87 -4.55 4.64
N ASP A 59 8.13 -5.01 5.65
CA ASP A 59 8.57 -6.07 6.57
C ASP A 59 7.38 -7.00 6.85
N GLY A 60 7.30 -8.12 6.11
CA GLY A 60 6.16 -9.04 6.21
C GLY A 60 5.97 -10.01 5.04
N PHE A 61 6.75 -9.90 3.97
CA PHE A 61 7.06 -11.07 3.13
C PHE A 61 8.13 -11.92 3.83
N ALA A 62 7.73 -12.62 4.88
CA ALA A 62 8.44 -13.76 5.48
C ALA A 62 7.33 -14.63 6.10
N ASP A 63 7.01 -15.83 5.63
CA ASP A 63 7.81 -16.86 4.99
C ASP A 63 6.83 -17.82 4.27
N PRO A 64 7.10 -18.29 3.04
CA PRO A 64 6.35 -19.40 2.47
C PRO A 64 6.73 -20.69 3.21
N ASP A 65 5.77 -21.26 3.93
CA ASP A 65 5.74 -22.69 4.27
C ASP A 65 7.03 -23.26 4.87
N SER A 66 7.23 -23.06 6.18
CA SER A 66 8.24 -23.80 6.93
C SER A 66 7.68 -25.18 7.33
N ASP A 67 7.93 -26.20 6.50
CA ASP A 67 7.98 -27.63 6.89
C ASP A 67 9.43 -28.05 7.17
#